data_AF-A0A0F2NS03-F1
#
_entry.id   AF-A0A0F2NS03-F1
#
_cell.length_a   1.000
_cell.length_b   1.000
_cell.length_c   1.000
_cell.angle_alpha   90.00
_cell.angle_beta   90.00
_cell.angle_gamma   90.00
#
_symmetry.space_group_name_H-M   'P 1'
#
loop_
_entity.id
_entity.type
_entity.pdbx_description
1 polymer ?
#
loop_
_entity_poly.entity_id
_entity_poly.type
_entity_poly.pdbx_seq_one_letter_code
_entity_poly.pdbx_strand_id
1 'polypeptide(L)'
;MQILKSDNIRNQTVKNLNLITYYKIDTLQPKWKAKLIEVFQGNITFNITKFSAVEIEVLDKSPEMAAKIANEIAGLVDVTIMEMQKETSQQAFALVQKKHDDQIKYVNILQDSLKIYMELGIIDYESQVERYTEQLSVAILQGKTSAIKSLEEKLDIFAKHGAKFTKFRDLFSYEKKQLAFLRSKLEEAQLDANNLLSHKFVLDYATPADKKHAPKRMLIVLISVMSAFLLTFVFLLIKDSISNLTELKQD
;
A
#
# COMPACT_ATOMS: atom_id res chain seq x y z
N MET A 1 10.24 4.26 -0.81
CA MET A 1 11.67 4.10 -0.44
C MET A 1 12.01 2.72 0.13
N GLN A 2 11.21 2.16 1.05
CA GLN A 2 11.52 0.83 1.62
C GLN A 2 11.44 -0.31 0.59
N ILE A 3 10.48 -0.27 -0.34
CA ILE A 3 10.34 -1.27 -1.43
C ILE A 3 11.60 -1.36 -2.28
N LEU A 4 12.20 -0.22 -2.64
CA LEU A 4 13.46 -0.12 -3.41
C LEU A 4 14.64 -0.82 -2.73
N LYS A 5 14.64 -0.87 -1.39
CA LYS A 5 15.67 -1.51 -0.57
C LYS A 5 15.32 -2.95 -0.19
N SER A 6 14.22 -3.50 -0.71
CA SER A 6 13.76 -4.83 -0.35
C SER A 6 14.72 -5.92 -0.81
N ASP A 7 14.76 -7.01 -0.04
CA ASP A 7 15.52 -8.20 -0.38
C ASP A 7 15.06 -8.81 -1.71
N ASN A 8 13.76 -8.71 -2.02
CA ASN A 8 13.18 -9.24 -3.25
C ASN A 8 13.80 -8.57 -4.48
N ILE A 9 13.76 -7.22 -4.54
CA ILE A 9 14.34 -6.47 -5.66
C ILE A 9 15.83 -6.78 -5.80
N ARG A 10 16.61 -6.72 -4.70
CA ARG A 10 18.04 -7.06 -4.75
C ARG A 10 18.27 -8.46 -5.33
N ASN A 11 17.63 -9.47 -4.76
CA ASN A 11 17.88 -10.87 -5.14
C ASN A 11 17.46 -11.11 -6.59
N GLN A 12 16.36 -10.50 -7.04
CA GLN A 12 15.89 -10.60 -8.41
C GLN A 12 16.82 -9.85 -9.39
N THR A 13 17.30 -8.65 -9.06
CA THR A 13 18.32 -7.94 -9.86
C THR A 13 19.61 -8.75 -9.97
N VAL A 14 20.10 -9.31 -8.85
CA VAL A 14 21.30 -10.17 -8.83
C VAL A 14 21.13 -11.37 -9.74
N LYS A 15 19.94 -11.99 -9.71
CA LYS A 15 19.61 -13.16 -10.53
C LYS A 15 19.50 -12.78 -12.02
N ASN A 16 18.73 -11.75 -12.36
CA ASN A 16 18.44 -11.35 -13.73
C ASN A 16 19.70 -10.87 -14.48
N LEU A 17 20.61 -10.18 -13.77
CA LEU A 17 21.86 -9.67 -14.34
C LEU A 17 23.07 -10.57 -14.06
N ASN A 18 22.86 -11.76 -13.46
CA ASN A 18 23.91 -12.71 -13.10
C ASN A 18 25.10 -12.07 -12.34
N LEU A 19 24.79 -11.21 -11.36
CA LEU A 19 25.78 -10.37 -10.69
C LEU A 19 26.81 -11.16 -9.87
N ILE A 20 26.48 -12.38 -9.43
CA ILE A 20 27.42 -13.28 -8.74
C ILE A 20 28.62 -13.59 -9.64
N THR A 21 28.34 -13.95 -10.90
CA THR A 21 29.37 -14.25 -11.90
C THR A 21 30.11 -12.99 -12.31
N TYR A 22 29.37 -11.89 -12.55
CA TYR A 22 29.95 -10.61 -12.96
C TYR A 22 30.96 -10.06 -11.93
N TYR A 23 30.58 -10.07 -10.65
CA TYR A 23 31.45 -9.65 -9.55
C TYR A 23 32.46 -10.72 -9.10
N LYS A 24 32.45 -11.89 -9.73
CA LYS A 24 33.34 -13.03 -9.42
C LYS A 24 33.29 -13.39 -7.94
N ILE A 25 32.08 -13.50 -7.40
CA ILE A 25 31.87 -13.83 -5.99
C ILE A 25 32.05 -15.34 -5.81
N ASP A 26 33.03 -15.71 -4.99
CA ASP A 26 33.28 -17.11 -4.62
C ASP A 26 32.18 -17.61 -3.69
N THR A 27 31.32 -18.48 -4.21
CA THR A 27 30.18 -19.06 -3.50
C THR A 27 30.57 -20.18 -2.52
N LEU A 28 31.82 -20.65 -2.57
CA LEU A 28 32.34 -21.66 -1.64
C LEU A 28 32.71 -21.06 -0.27
N GLN A 29 32.87 -19.73 -0.18
CA GLN A 29 33.20 -19.08 1.08
C GLN A 29 31.97 -18.95 2.00
N PRO A 30 32.08 -19.26 3.30
CA PRO A 30 30.94 -19.22 4.22
C PRO A 30 30.18 -17.88 4.28
N LYS A 31 30.82 -16.75 3.95
CA LYS A 31 30.25 -15.38 4.02
C LYS A 31 29.96 -14.75 2.66
N TRP A 32 29.88 -15.53 1.58
CA TRP A 32 29.71 -15.00 0.22
C TRP A 32 28.44 -14.15 0.04
N LYS A 33 27.33 -14.52 0.69
CA LYS A 33 26.07 -13.77 0.64
C LYS A 33 26.19 -12.38 1.26
N ALA A 34 26.86 -12.27 2.39
CA ALA A 34 27.10 -10.99 3.05
C ALA A 34 27.95 -10.07 2.17
N LYS A 35 29.01 -10.62 1.55
CA LYS A 35 29.86 -9.90 0.59
C LYS A 35 29.08 -9.41 -0.63
N LEU A 36 28.19 -10.22 -1.18
CA LEU A 36 27.31 -9.81 -2.29
C LEU A 36 26.40 -8.65 -1.88
N ILE A 37 25.78 -8.74 -0.70
CA ILE A 37 24.90 -7.68 -0.18
C ILE A 37 25.68 -6.39 0.02
N GLU A 38 26.88 -6.47 0.59
CA GLU A 38 27.77 -5.32 0.81
C GLU A 38 28.14 -4.64 -0.52
N VAL A 39 28.55 -5.42 -1.52
CA VAL A 39 28.89 -4.88 -2.86
C VAL A 39 27.67 -4.25 -3.52
N PHE A 40 26.49 -4.89 -3.42
CA PHE A 40 25.27 -4.37 -4.03
C PHE A 40 24.79 -3.09 -3.34
N GLN A 41 24.67 -3.09 -2.01
CA GLN A 41 24.16 -1.95 -1.24
C GLN A 41 25.15 -0.79 -1.19
N GLY A 42 26.46 -1.05 -1.16
CA GLY A 42 27.49 -0.01 -1.15
C GLY A 42 27.57 0.79 -2.46
N ASN A 43 27.03 0.24 -3.54
CA ASN A 43 27.11 0.83 -4.88
C ASN A 43 25.80 1.44 -5.37
N ILE A 44 24.70 1.33 -4.61
CA ILE A 44 23.38 1.76 -5.04
C ILE A 44 22.82 2.77 -4.04
N THR A 45 22.50 3.96 -4.52
CA THR A 45 21.92 5.04 -3.72
C THR A 45 20.53 5.38 -4.27
N PHE A 46 19.58 5.59 -3.36
CA PHE A 46 18.22 6.00 -3.67
C PHE A 46 17.96 7.37 -3.07
N ASN A 47 17.70 8.36 -3.91
CA ASN A 47 17.44 9.74 -3.50
C ASN A 47 16.02 10.15 -3.91
N ILE A 48 15.41 11.06 -3.14
CA ILE A 48 14.19 11.75 -3.57
C ILE A 48 14.61 13.11 -4.10
N THR A 49 14.26 13.39 -5.36
CA THR A 49 14.56 14.66 -5.99
C THR A 49 13.67 15.78 -5.44
N LYS A 50 14.02 17.04 -5.72
CA LYS A 50 13.21 18.21 -5.33
C LYS A 50 11.80 18.21 -5.94
N PHE A 51 11.58 17.42 -6.99
CA PHE A 51 10.30 17.27 -7.68
C PHE A 51 9.57 15.98 -7.28
N SER A 52 9.92 15.42 -6.11
CA SER A 52 9.31 14.18 -5.57
C SER A 52 9.48 12.95 -6.46
N ALA A 53 10.45 12.97 -7.38
CA ALA A 53 10.83 11.78 -8.14
C ALA A 53 11.82 10.94 -7.34
N VAL A 54 11.88 9.64 -7.62
CA VAL A 54 12.93 8.77 -7.09
C VAL A 54 14.07 8.71 -8.10
N GLU A 55 15.27 9.05 -7.64
CA GLU A 55 16.51 8.91 -8.38
C GLU A 55 17.27 7.67 -7.90
N ILE A 56 17.73 6.86 -8.85
CA ILE A 56 18.49 5.62 -8.60
C ILE A 56 19.88 5.83 -9.17
N GLU A 57 20.86 5.97 -8.29
CA GLU A 57 22.27 6.10 -8.67
C GLU A 57 22.98 4.77 -8.46
N VAL A 58 23.71 4.31 -9.47
CA VAL A 58 24.46 3.05 -9.42
C VAL A 58 25.92 3.31 -9.81
N LEU A 59 26.82 2.90 -8.92
CA LEU A 59 28.26 2.90 -9.15
C LEU A 59 28.72 1.51 -9.58
N ASP A 60 29.30 1.38 -10.75
CA ASP A 60 29.92 0.13 -11.19
C ASP A 60 31.24 0.37 -11.93
N LYS A 61 32.03 -0.69 -12.11
CA LYS A 61 33.24 -0.67 -12.94
C LYS A 61 32.92 -0.45 -14.42
N SER A 62 31.82 -1.04 -14.89
CA SER A 62 31.33 -0.85 -16.26
C SER A 62 30.18 0.16 -16.27
N PRO A 63 30.25 1.22 -17.08
CA PRO A 63 29.15 2.19 -17.21
C PRO A 63 27.88 1.52 -17.77
N GLU A 64 28.04 0.51 -18.64
CA GLU A 64 26.92 -0.27 -19.17
C GLU A 64 26.22 -1.10 -18.09
N MET A 65 27.00 -1.73 -17.20
CA MET A 65 26.42 -2.54 -16.13
C MET A 65 25.71 -1.66 -15.10
N ALA A 66 26.27 -0.49 -14.77
CA ALA A 66 25.61 0.48 -13.90
C ALA A 66 24.22 0.87 -14.45
N ALA A 67 24.14 1.22 -15.75
CA ALA A 67 22.89 1.57 -16.41
C ALA A 67 21.90 0.39 -16.41
N LYS A 68 22.35 -0.84 -16.69
CA LYS A 68 21.51 -2.04 -16.65
C LYS A 68 20.95 -2.29 -15.25
N ILE A 69 21.77 -2.20 -14.21
CA ILE A 69 21.33 -2.38 -12.81
C ILE A 69 20.27 -1.34 -12.44
N ALA A 70 20.50 -0.06 -12.77
CA ALA A 70 19.56 1.01 -12.45
C ALA A 70 18.19 0.79 -13.13
N ASN A 71 18.19 0.48 -14.42
CA ASN A 71 16.97 0.21 -15.18
C ASN A 71 16.24 -1.06 -14.70
N GLU A 72 16.99 -2.11 -14.36
CA GLU A 72 16.45 -3.37 -13.83
C GLU A 72 15.74 -3.14 -12.49
N ILE A 73 16.39 -2.42 -11.57
CA ILE A 73 15.79 -2.04 -10.27
C ILE A 73 14.51 -1.23 -10.52
N ALA A 74 14.56 -0.23 -11.40
CA ALA A 74 13.39 0.58 -11.72
C ALA A 74 12.23 -0.25 -12.32
N GLY A 75 12.53 -1.29 -13.10
CA GLY A 75 11.51 -2.21 -13.63
C GLY A 75 10.90 -3.11 -12.55
N LEU A 76 11.74 -3.69 -11.70
CA LEU A 76 11.32 -4.59 -10.63
C LEU A 76 10.47 -3.90 -9.56
N VAL A 77 10.67 -2.60 -9.34
CA VAL A 77 9.83 -1.81 -8.42
C VAL A 77 8.37 -1.81 -8.85
N ASP A 78 8.11 -1.55 -10.13
CA ASP A 78 6.73 -1.52 -10.65
C ASP A 78 6.08 -2.90 -10.53
N VAL A 79 6.82 -3.95 -10.91
CA VAL A 79 6.36 -5.33 -10.76
C VAL A 79 6.05 -5.67 -9.30
N THR A 80 6.96 -5.35 -8.38
CA THR A 80 6.77 -5.62 -6.95
C THR A 80 5.56 -4.87 -6.38
N ILE A 81 5.37 -3.61 -6.77
CA ILE A 81 4.20 -2.81 -6.35
C ILE A 81 2.92 -3.42 -6.91
N MET A 82 2.90 -3.81 -8.18
CA MET A 82 1.74 -4.45 -8.80
C MET A 82 1.40 -5.79 -8.14
N GLU A 83 2.39 -6.61 -7.81
CA GLU A 83 2.20 -7.88 -7.11
C GLU A 83 1.59 -7.67 -5.72
N MET A 84 2.18 -6.76 -4.93
CA MET A 84 1.66 -6.41 -3.61
C MET A 84 0.24 -5.85 -3.69
N GLN A 85 -0.01 -4.93 -4.62
CA GLN A 85 -1.33 -4.33 -4.77
C GLN A 85 -2.34 -5.40 -5.17
N LYS A 86 -2.02 -6.29 -6.11
CA LYS A 86 -2.89 -7.40 -6.51
C LYS A 86 -3.31 -8.24 -5.32
N GLU A 87 -2.35 -8.64 -4.50
CA GLU A 87 -2.61 -9.43 -3.29
C GLU A 87 -3.55 -8.67 -2.35
N THR A 88 -3.26 -7.40 -2.05
CA THR A 88 -4.09 -6.59 -1.15
C THR A 88 -5.49 -6.32 -1.71
N SER A 89 -5.62 -6.05 -3.01
CA SER A 89 -6.91 -5.80 -3.67
C SER A 89 -7.78 -7.05 -3.70
N GLN A 90 -7.18 -8.22 -3.91
CA GLN A 90 -7.91 -9.50 -3.85
C GLN A 90 -8.42 -9.79 -2.44
N GLN A 91 -7.60 -9.55 -1.41
CA GLN A 91 -8.02 -9.70 -0.01
C GLN A 91 -9.13 -8.71 0.35
N ALA A 92 -9.01 -7.45 -0.07
CA ALA A 92 -10.02 -6.43 0.15
C ALA A 92 -11.34 -6.78 -0.54
N PHE A 93 -11.30 -7.22 -1.80
CA PHE A 93 -12.47 -7.68 -2.54
C PHE A 93 -13.16 -8.84 -1.83
N ALA A 94 -12.42 -9.88 -1.42
CA ALA A 94 -12.97 -11.02 -0.69
C ALA A 94 -13.65 -10.60 0.63
N LEU A 95 -13.06 -9.64 1.36
CA LEU A 95 -13.63 -9.11 2.59
C LEU A 95 -14.94 -8.36 2.33
N VAL A 96 -14.96 -7.48 1.34
CA VAL A 96 -16.16 -6.70 0.98
C VAL A 96 -17.26 -7.62 0.45
N GLN A 97 -16.91 -8.61 -0.36
CA GLN A 97 -17.85 -9.63 -0.84
C GLN A 97 -18.51 -10.36 0.31
N LYS A 98 -17.72 -10.86 1.28
CA LYS A 98 -18.26 -11.51 2.47
C LYS A 98 -19.22 -10.60 3.24
N LYS A 99 -18.86 -9.32 3.43
CA LYS A 99 -19.72 -8.35 4.13
C LYS A 99 -21.01 -8.06 3.38
N HIS A 100 -20.95 -7.94 2.06
CA HIS A 100 -22.12 -7.78 1.20
C HIS A 100 -23.05 -8.99 1.30
N ASP A 101 -22.51 -10.21 1.24
CA ASP A 101 -23.30 -11.44 1.30
C ASP A 101 -23.96 -11.64 2.67
N ASP A 102 -23.25 -11.29 3.75
CA ASP A 102 -23.80 -11.30 5.11
C ASP A 102 -24.91 -10.24 5.26
N GLN A 103 -24.74 -9.06 4.64
CA GLN A 103 -25.77 -8.03 4.62
C GLN A 103 -27.03 -8.48 3.86
N ILE A 104 -26.88 -9.17 2.72
CA ILE A 104 -28.02 -9.74 1.99
C ILE A 104 -28.81 -10.68 2.90
N LYS A 105 -28.12 -11.60 3.60
CA LYS A 105 -28.78 -12.53 4.53
C LYS A 105 -29.54 -11.78 5.62
N TYR A 106 -28.95 -10.73 6.19
CA TYR A 106 -29.60 -9.94 7.24
C TYR A 106 -30.84 -9.21 6.73
N VAL A 107 -30.75 -8.57 5.55
CA VAL A 107 -31.90 -7.92 4.89
C VAL A 107 -33.02 -8.93 4.61
N ASN A 108 -32.69 -10.14 4.17
CA ASN A 108 -33.67 -11.20 3.93
C ASN A 108 -34.36 -11.63 5.23
N ILE A 109 -33.61 -11.78 6.34
CA ILE A 109 -34.20 -12.09 7.66
C ILE A 109 -35.18 -10.99 8.11
N LEU A 110 -34.83 -9.72 7.90
CA LEU A 110 -35.72 -8.59 8.21
C LEU A 110 -36.97 -8.62 7.32
N GLN A 111 -36.82 -8.94 6.03
CA GLN A 111 -37.93 -9.07 5.09
C GLN A 111 -38.89 -10.21 5.50
N ASP A 112 -38.36 -11.37 5.85
CA ASP A 112 -39.17 -12.51 6.32
C ASP A 112 -39.89 -12.18 7.63
N SER A 113 -39.21 -11.48 8.54
CA SER A 113 -39.81 -11.00 9.79
C SER A 113 -40.97 -10.03 9.54
N LEU A 114 -40.81 -9.11 8.58
CA LEU A 114 -41.87 -8.19 8.16
C LEU A 114 -43.05 -8.93 7.53
N LYS A 115 -42.77 -9.94 6.70
CA LYS A 115 -43.81 -10.75 6.05
C LYS A 115 -44.76 -11.40 7.07
N ILE A 116 -44.24 -11.90 8.20
CA ILE A 116 -45.07 -12.47 9.28
C ILE A 116 -46.09 -11.45 9.79
N TYR A 117 -45.68 -10.20 10.02
CA TYR A 117 -46.62 -9.15 10.48
C TYR A 117 -47.59 -8.70 9.38
N MET A 118 -47.16 -8.69 8.12
CA MET A 118 -48.03 -8.42 6.98
C MET A 118 -49.11 -9.49 6.81
N GLU A 119 -48.78 -10.76 7.05
CA GLU A 119 -49.75 -11.86 7.07
C GLU A 119 -50.77 -11.73 8.20
N LEU A 120 -50.40 -11.09 9.33
CA LEU A 120 -51.34 -10.69 10.40
C LEU A 120 -52.19 -9.46 10.02
N GLY A 121 -51.98 -8.87 8.84
CA GLY A 121 -52.73 -7.72 8.32
C GLY A 121 -52.12 -6.35 8.63
N ILE A 122 -50.91 -6.31 9.21
CA ILE A 122 -50.18 -5.06 9.50
C ILE A 122 -49.33 -4.70 8.28
N ILE A 123 -49.76 -3.71 7.53
CA ILE A 123 -49.11 -3.26 6.29
C ILE A 123 -48.54 -1.86 6.49
N ASP A 124 -49.35 -0.98 7.08
CA ASP A 124 -49.01 0.40 7.35
C ASP A 124 -49.58 0.76 8.70
N TYR A 125 -48.84 0.40 9.75
CA TYR A 125 -49.32 0.39 11.12
C TYR A 125 -49.90 1.75 11.54
N GLU A 126 -49.18 2.84 11.29
CA GLU A 126 -49.59 4.17 11.73
C GLU A 126 -50.88 4.62 11.03
N SER A 127 -50.96 4.53 9.70
CA SER A 127 -52.16 4.90 8.95
C SER A 127 -53.33 3.93 9.18
N GLN A 128 -53.06 2.64 9.39
CA GLN A 128 -54.11 1.68 9.73
C GLN A 128 -54.67 1.98 11.12
N VAL A 129 -53.84 2.19 12.15
CA VAL A 129 -54.32 2.52 13.50
C VAL A 129 -55.17 3.79 13.51
N GLU A 130 -54.71 4.85 12.84
CA GLU A 130 -55.46 6.11 12.74
C GLU A 130 -56.85 5.90 12.14
N ARG A 131 -56.92 5.28 10.96
CA ARG A 131 -58.18 5.05 10.25
C ARG A 131 -59.11 4.11 11.01
N TYR A 132 -58.58 3.04 11.62
CA TYR A 132 -59.40 2.11 12.42
C TYR A 132 -59.95 2.78 13.68
N THR A 133 -59.16 3.65 14.33
CA THR A 133 -59.59 4.40 15.53
C THR A 133 -60.67 5.44 15.20
N GLU A 134 -60.54 6.13 14.07
CA GLU A 134 -61.57 7.05 13.57
C GLU A 134 -62.89 6.30 13.30
N GLN A 135 -62.82 5.18 12.58
CA GLN A 135 -64.01 4.37 12.27
C GLN A 135 -64.64 3.75 13.51
N LEU A 136 -63.84 3.37 14.52
CA LEU A 136 -64.34 2.90 15.80
C LEU A 136 -65.17 3.99 16.49
N SER A 137 -64.67 5.22 16.49
CA SER A 137 -65.37 6.37 17.07
C SER A 137 -66.72 6.62 16.38
N VAL A 138 -66.76 6.54 15.05
CA VAL A 138 -68.01 6.63 14.27
C VAL A 138 -68.97 5.48 14.59
N ALA A 139 -68.47 4.25 14.70
CA ALA A 139 -69.29 3.08 15.00
C ALA A 139 -69.93 3.14 16.40
N ILE A 140 -69.20 3.69 17.38
CA ILE A 140 -69.70 3.98 18.74
C ILE A 140 -70.86 4.98 18.69
N LEU A 141 -70.68 6.10 17.97
CA LEU A 141 -71.74 7.12 17.81
C LEU A 141 -73.00 6.56 17.12
N GLN A 142 -72.82 5.60 16.21
CA GLN A 142 -73.91 4.96 15.47
C GLN A 142 -74.53 3.75 16.19
N GLY A 143 -74.01 3.32 17.34
CA GLY A 143 -74.49 2.16 18.08
C GLY A 143 -74.30 0.81 17.36
N LYS A 144 -73.34 0.70 16.43
CA LYS A 144 -73.12 -0.52 15.63
C LYS A 144 -72.22 -1.53 16.35
N THR A 145 -72.79 -2.28 17.30
CA THR A 145 -72.05 -3.19 18.20
C THR A 145 -71.18 -4.23 17.48
N SER A 146 -71.63 -4.80 16.35
CA SER A 146 -70.83 -5.78 15.59
C SER A 146 -69.58 -5.17 14.94
N ALA A 147 -69.69 -3.93 14.46
CA ALA A 147 -68.57 -3.20 13.87
C ALA A 147 -67.56 -2.79 14.94
N ILE A 148 -68.03 -2.33 16.11
CA ILE A 148 -67.19 -1.99 17.27
C ILE A 148 -66.30 -3.19 17.63
N LYS A 149 -66.91 -4.37 17.85
CA LYS A 149 -66.17 -5.59 18.20
C LYS A 149 -65.11 -5.97 17.16
N SER A 150 -65.47 -5.92 15.88
CA SER A 150 -64.54 -6.26 14.78
C SER A 150 -63.36 -5.29 14.68
N LEU A 151 -63.60 -4.00 14.93
CA LEU A 151 -62.56 -2.96 14.93
C LEU A 151 -61.64 -3.07 16.15
N GLU A 152 -62.19 -3.35 17.34
CA GLU A 152 -61.43 -3.59 18.57
C GLU A 152 -60.50 -4.80 18.43
N GLU A 153 -60.99 -5.92 17.86
CA GLU A 153 -60.19 -7.12 17.61
C GLU A 153 -58.98 -6.82 16.69
N LYS A 154 -59.17 -5.97 15.67
CA LYS A 154 -58.07 -5.55 14.77
C LYS A 154 -57.09 -4.61 15.47
N LEU A 155 -57.58 -3.65 16.24
CA LEU A 155 -56.74 -2.73 17.01
C LEU A 155 -55.92 -3.45 18.09
N ASP A 156 -56.42 -4.53 18.68
CA ASP A 156 -55.66 -5.35 19.65
C ASP A 156 -54.47 -6.06 18.98
N ILE A 157 -54.63 -6.58 17.76
CA ILE A 157 -53.52 -7.14 16.97
C ILE A 157 -52.47 -6.06 16.70
N PHE A 158 -52.91 -4.86 16.32
CA PHE A 158 -52.04 -3.72 16.08
C PHE A 158 -51.30 -3.29 17.35
N ALA A 159 -51.96 -3.21 18.49
CA ALA A 159 -51.34 -2.88 19.77
C ALA A 159 -50.26 -3.90 20.19
N LYS A 160 -50.47 -5.19 19.93
CA LYS A 160 -49.53 -6.27 20.28
C LYS A 160 -48.28 -6.30 19.40
N HIS A 161 -48.40 -5.93 18.12
CA HIS A 161 -47.35 -6.18 17.13
C HIS A 161 -46.82 -4.92 16.42
N GLY A 162 -47.54 -3.81 16.48
CA GLY A 162 -47.25 -2.58 15.75
C GLY A 162 -45.87 -2.00 16.02
N ALA A 163 -45.49 -1.86 17.29
CA ALA A 163 -44.18 -1.35 17.66
C ALA A 163 -43.03 -2.21 17.10
N LYS A 164 -43.20 -3.54 17.06
CA LYS A 164 -42.20 -4.45 16.48
C LYS A 164 -42.16 -4.30 14.95
N PHE A 165 -43.33 -4.21 14.31
CA PHE A 165 -43.43 -4.00 12.88
C PHE A 165 -42.73 -2.70 12.45
N THR A 166 -43.05 -1.57 13.08
CA THR A 166 -42.42 -0.27 12.80
C THR A 166 -40.90 -0.35 12.95
N LYS A 167 -40.41 -0.94 14.04
CA LYS A 167 -38.97 -1.15 14.24
C LYS A 167 -38.32 -1.95 13.11
N PHE A 168 -38.91 -3.09 12.73
CA PHE A 168 -38.36 -3.90 11.64
C PHE A 168 -38.45 -3.21 10.28
N ARG A 169 -39.49 -2.42 10.03
CA ARG A 169 -39.67 -1.65 8.80
C ARG A 169 -38.58 -0.60 8.65
N ASP A 170 -38.31 0.12 9.74
CA ASP A 170 -37.32 1.19 9.76
C ASP A 170 -35.91 0.62 9.62
N LEU A 171 -35.61 -0.47 10.35
CA LEU A 171 -34.36 -1.22 10.19
C LEU A 171 -34.20 -1.77 8.77
N PHE A 172 -35.21 -2.44 8.22
CA PHE A 172 -35.17 -2.96 6.85
C PHE A 172 -34.87 -1.85 5.83
N SER A 173 -35.53 -0.70 5.98
CA SER A 173 -35.31 0.46 5.10
C SER A 173 -33.90 1.02 5.22
N TYR A 174 -33.36 1.10 6.43
CA TYR A 174 -31.98 1.52 6.67
C TYR A 174 -30.97 0.51 6.10
N GLU A 175 -31.13 -0.77 6.40
CA GLU A 175 -30.21 -1.83 5.98
C GLU A 175 -30.23 -2.07 4.48
N LYS A 176 -31.37 -1.84 3.82
CA LYS A 176 -31.47 -1.87 2.35
C LYS A 176 -30.66 -0.74 1.70
N LYS A 177 -30.61 0.44 2.31
CA LYS A 177 -29.73 1.54 1.85
C LYS A 177 -28.27 1.16 2.04
N GLN A 178 -27.91 0.54 3.17
CA GLN A 178 -26.55 0.06 3.40
C GLN A 178 -26.14 -1.05 2.44
N LEU A 179 -27.07 -1.94 2.07
CA LEU A 179 -26.82 -2.96 1.06
C LEU A 179 -26.51 -2.33 -0.30
N ALA A 180 -27.25 -1.29 -0.72
CA ALA A 180 -26.96 -0.57 -1.96
C ALA A 180 -25.57 0.10 -1.93
N PHE A 181 -25.18 0.67 -0.79
CA PHE A 181 -23.84 1.22 -0.59
C PHE A 181 -22.74 0.14 -0.66
N LEU A 182 -22.93 -0.99 0.03
CA LEU A 182 -22.01 -2.13 -0.01
C LEU A 182 -21.86 -2.71 -1.42
N ARG A 183 -22.93 -2.75 -2.20
CA ARG A 183 -22.88 -3.18 -3.60
C ARG A 183 -21.98 -2.27 -4.43
N SER A 184 -22.11 -0.95 -4.29
CA SER A 184 -21.22 -0.01 -4.98
C SER A 184 -19.76 -0.21 -4.57
N LYS A 185 -19.49 -0.48 -3.29
CA LYS A 185 -18.14 -0.78 -2.80
C LYS A 185 -17.61 -2.13 -3.27
N LEU A 186 -18.49 -3.12 -3.45
CA LEU A 186 -18.13 -4.41 -4.04
C LEU A 186 -17.72 -4.26 -5.50
N GLU A 187 -18.47 -3.49 -6.28
CA GLU A 187 -18.17 -3.19 -7.68
C GLU A 187 -16.83 -2.44 -7.81
N GLU A 188 -16.58 -1.43 -6.95
CA GLU A 188 -15.29 -0.72 -6.86
C GLU A 188 -14.13 -1.68 -6.55
N ALA A 189 -14.26 -2.48 -5.48
CA ALA A 189 -13.23 -3.45 -5.09
C ALA A 189 -12.99 -4.53 -6.16
N GLN A 190 -14.02 -4.93 -6.90
CA GLN A 190 -13.91 -5.87 -8.00
C GLN A 190 -13.11 -5.29 -9.17
N LEU A 191 -13.36 -4.01 -9.50
CA LEU A 191 -12.62 -3.31 -10.54
C LEU A 191 -11.14 -3.17 -10.16
N ASP A 192 -10.85 -2.81 -8.91
CA ASP A 192 -9.48 -2.68 -8.40
C ASP A 192 -8.73 -4.02 -8.34
N ALA A 193 -9.43 -5.12 -8.03
CA ALA A 193 -8.85 -6.45 -8.02
C ALA A 193 -8.55 -6.99 -9.43
N ASN A 194 -9.33 -6.57 -10.43
CA ASN A 194 -9.19 -7.01 -11.82
C ASN A 194 -8.25 -6.12 -12.65
N ASN A 195 -8.18 -4.83 -12.34
CA ASN A 195 -7.39 -3.86 -13.09
C ASN A 195 -6.15 -3.43 -12.29
N LEU A 196 -4.99 -3.96 -12.69
CA LEU A 196 -3.71 -3.51 -12.16
C LEU A 196 -3.28 -2.28 -12.95
N LEU A 197 -3.46 -1.09 -12.38
CA LEU A 197 -2.92 0.14 -12.93
C LEU A 197 -1.41 0.19 -12.67
N SER A 198 -0.63 0.57 -13.68
CA SER A 198 0.81 0.79 -13.48
C SER A 198 1.02 2.02 -12.59
N HIS A 199 1.94 1.91 -11.63
CA HIS A 199 2.25 2.97 -10.67
C HIS A 199 3.55 3.71 -11.01
N LYS A 200 4.21 3.34 -12.10
CA LYS A 200 5.48 3.92 -12.51
C LYS A 200 5.31 4.83 -13.72
N PHE A 201 5.69 6.08 -13.55
CA PHE A 201 6.01 6.99 -14.65
C PHE A 201 7.52 7.18 -14.72
N VAL A 202 8.15 6.62 -15.76
CA VAL A 202 9.59 6.78 -15.97
C VAL A 202 9.84 8.16 -16.56
N LEU A 203 10.53 9.02 -15.80
CA LEU A 203 10.93 10.35 -16.30
C LEU A 203 12.18 10.28 -17.17
N ASP A 204 13.16 9.47 -16.75
CA ASP A 204 14.42 9.27 -17.48
C ASP A 204 14.93 7.83 -17.27
N TYR A 205 15.51 7.24 -18.31
CA TYR A 205 16.13 5.92 -18.25
C TYR A 205 17.61 6.06 -17.97
N ALA A 206 18.17 5.13 -17.19
CA ALA A 206 19.61 5.15 -16.92
C ALA A 206 20.39 4.86 -18.20
N THR A 207 21.34 5.74 -18.53
CA THR A 207 22.26 5.61 -19.66
C THR A 207 23.69 5.39 -19.17
N PRO A 208 24.56 4.73 -19.97
CA PRO A 208 25.97 4.58 -19.60
C PRO A 208 26.64 5.94 -19.41
N ALA A 209 27.38 6.12 -18.32
CA ALA A 209 28.05 7.38 -18.03
C ALA A 209 29.27 7.63 -18.95
N ASP A 210 29.27 8.77 -19.65
CA ASP A 210 30.41 9.19 -20.51
C ASP A 210 31.67 9.55 -19.72
N LYS A 211 31.51 9.93 -18.44
CA LYS A 211 32.60 10.35 -17.57
C LYS A 211 32.61 9.56 -16.28
N LYS A 212 33.80 9.07 -15.91
CA LYS A 212 34.03 8.36 -14.64
C LYS A 212 33.68 9.25 -13.44
N HIS A 213 32.85 8.72 -12.55
CA HIS A 213 32.43 9.40 -11.31
C HIS A 213 33.57 9.53 -10.29
N ALA A 214 34.26 8.42 -9.98
CA ALA A 214 35.36 8.41 -9.00
C ALA A 214 36.43 7.34 -9.31
N PRO A 215 37.71 7.57 -8.97
CA PRO A 215 38.25 8.79 -8.37
C PRO A 215 38.54 9.89 -9.41
N LYS A 216 38.40 11.15 -9.00
CA LYS A 216 38.78 12.31 -9.83
C LYS A 216 40.31 12.36 -9.94
N ARG A 217 40.85 12.08 -11.13
CA ARG A 217 42.31 12.01 -11.38
C ARG A 217 43.08 13.22 -10.86
N MET A 218 42.53 14.43 -11.02
CA MET A 218 43.14 15.68 -10.52
C MET A 218 43.34 15.67 -9.01
N LEU A 219 42.37 15.17 -8.24
CA LEU A 219 42.48 15.09 -6.79
C LEU A 219 43.62 14.15 -6.36
N ILE A 220 43.77 13.01 -7.05
CA ILE A 220 44.88 12.08 -6.78
C ILE A 220 46.22 12.76 -7.05
N VAL A 221 46.34 13.47 -8.17
CA VAL A 221 47.58 14.19 -8.54
C VAL A 221 47.90 15.27 -7.50
N LEU A 222 46.92 16.08 -7.09
CA LEU A 222 47.11 17.14 -6.10
C LEU A 222 47.60 16.58 -4.75
N ILE A 223 46.96 15.53 -4.26
CA ILE A 223 47.36 14.88 -2.99
C ILE A 223 48.76 14.29 -3.13
N SER A 224 49.06 13.61 -4.24
CA SER A 224 50.38 13.00 -4.46
C SER A 224 51.50 14.05 -4.51
N VAL A 225 51.28 15.17 -5.20
CA VAL A 225 52.24 16.28 -5.27
C VAL A 225 52.44 16.92 -3.90
N MET A 226 51.36 17.16 -3.16
CA MET A 226 51.43 17.73 -1.81
C MET A 226 52.14 16.78 -0.83
N SER A 227 51.87 15.47 -0.88
CA SER A 227 52.57 14.47 -0.09
C SER A 227 54.06 14.40 -0.45
N ALA A 228 54.40 14.40 -1.75
CA ALA A 228 55.79 14.40 -2.19
C ALA A 228 56.53 15.68 -1.77
N PHE A 229 55.88 16.85 -1.87
CA PHE A 229 56.42 18.12 -1.42
C PHE A 229 56.72 18.11 0.08
N LEU A 230 55.76 17.68 0.91
CA LEU A 230 55.94 17.58 2.37
C LEU A 230 57.05 16.59 2.74
N LEU A 231 57.10 15.42 2.10
CA LEU A 231 58.17 14.44 2.33
C LEU A 231 59.54 14.99 1.94
N THR A 232 59.63 15.70 0.83
CA THR A 232 60.89 16.34 0.38
C THR A 232 61.33 17.43 1.36
N PHE A 233 60.39 18.24 1.84
CA PHE A 233 60.68 19.28 2.84
C PHE A 233 61.21 18.70 4.15
N VAL A 234 60.55 17.65 4.67
CA VAL A 234 61.01 16.92 5.87
C VAL A 234 62.39 16.31 5.64
N PHE A 235 62.63 15.71 4.47
CA PHE A 235 63.93 15.14 4.12
C PHE A 235 65.04 16.19 4.12
N LEU A 236 64.79 17.38 3.56
CA LEU A 236 65.75 18.48 3.57
C LEU A 236 66.06 18.97 4.98
N LEU A 237 65.06 19.10 5.86
CA LEU A 237 65.28 19.47 7.26
C LEU A 237 66.14 18.44 8.02
N ILE A 238 65.90 17.15 7.79
CA ILE A 238 66.72 16.08 8.39
C ILE A 238 68.15 16.15 7.86
N LYS A 239 68.32 16.32 6.54
CA LYS A 239 69.65 16.45 5.92
C LYS A 239 70.42 17.65 6.49
N ASP A 240 69.76 18.79 6.60
CA ASP A 240 70.36 20.02 7.15
C ASP A 240 70.74 19.86 8.63
N SER A 241 69.84 19.29 9.44
CA SER A 241 70.10 19.00 10.85
C SER A 241 71.29 18.04 11.05
N ILE A 242 71.43 17.02 10.20
CA ILE A 242 72.59 16.10 10.25
C ILE A 242 73.87 16.82 9.82
N SER A 243 73.82 17.61 8.73
CA SER A 243 74.99 18.38 8.25
C SER A 243 75.53 19.32 9.34
N ASN A 244 74.64 20.10 9.97
CA ASN A 244 75.00 21.05 11.03
C ASN A 244 75.60 20.35 12.27
N LEU A 245 75.16 19.13 12.60
CA LEU A 245 75.76 18.32 13.67
C LEU A 245 77.15 17.76 13.32
N THR A 246 77.47 17.66 12.04
CA THR A 246 78.76 17.13 11.58
C THR A 246 79.84 18.22 11.57
N GLU A 247 79.45 19.46 11.25
CA GLU A 247 80.34 20.64 11.33
C GLU A 247 80.71 20.99 12.79
N LEU A 248 79.77 20.90 13.73
CA LEU A 248 80.03 21.10 15.16
C LEU A 248 80.96 20.05 15.82
N LYS A 249 81.32 18.99 15.10
CA LYS A 249 82.26 17.95 15.55
C LYS A 249 83.68 18.16 15.00
N GLN A 250 83.88 19.13 14.11
CA GLN A 250 85.18 19.43 13.49
C GLN A 250 85.86 20.69 14.08
N ASP A 251 85.17 21.43 14.95
CA ASP A 251 85.74 22.42 15.88
C ASP A 251 86.02 21.77 17.25
#